data_AF-A0A4Q4TAW2-F1
#
_entry.id   AF-A0A4Q4TAW2-F1
#
_cell.length_a   1.000
_cell.length_b   1.000
_cell.length_c   1.000
_cell.angle_alpha   90.00
_cell.angle_beta   90.00
_cell.angle_gamma   90.00
#
_symmetry.space_group_name_H-M   'P 1'
#
loop_
_entity.id
_entity.type
_entity.pdbx_description
1 polymer ?
#
loop_
_entity_poly.entity_id
_entity_poly.type
_entity_poly.pdbx_seq_one_letter_code
_entity_poly.pdbx_strand_id
1 'polypeptide(L)'
;MALHIQYLATAVAGWREYLNCMARRLKLLDEETAIYKPYSEFGVTFASKQRIQNLRKKLYDARSILANSLNTLEILRVHEKKVAKICRITASVSESFQCQCQNISSELRNHAQTTQKLLDFSEDVRSMYDDILKLRGQELLHENGLGLARIAQANSTETKVMVSLADQTAEDSRIMRIMTFVAMIYLPANLVLILMV
;
A
#
# COMPACT_ATOMS: atom_id res chain seq x y z
N MET A 1 41.15 -21.35 -21.12
CA MET A 1 41.10 -20.29 -20.08
C MET A 1 40.44 -19.02 -20.58
N ALA A 2 40.88 -18.43 -21.70
CA ALA A 2 40.29 -17.20 -22.26
C ALA A 2 38.78 -17.30 -22.55
N LEU A 3 38.32 -18.40 -23.15
CA LEU A 3 36.90 -18.62 -23.45
C LEU A 3 36.00 -18.60 -22.21
N HIS A 4 36.38 -19.27 -21.12
CA HIS A 4 35.58 -19.29 -19.88
C HIS A 4 35.46 -17.91 -19.23
N ILE A 5 36.53 -17.12 -19.26
CA ILE A 5 36.47 -15.74 -18.77
C ILE A 5 35.58 -14.89 -19.68
N GLN A 6 35.66 -15.07 -21.00
CA GLN A 6 34.84 -14.32 -21.94
C GLN A 6 33.34 -14.64 -21.78
N TYR A 7 32.99 -15.90 -21.51
CA TYR A 7 31.63 -16.28 -21.13
C TYR A 7 31.19 -15.61 -19.83
N LEU A 8 32.03 -15.62 -18.79
CA LEU A 8 31.74 -14.94 -17.52
C LEU A 8 31.56 -13.44 -17.72
N ALA A 9 32.44 -12.78 -18.46
CA ALA A 9 32.35 -11.35 -18.75
C ALA A 9 31.05 -11.00 -19.50
N THR A 10 30.67 -11.82 -20.49
CA THR A 10 29.42 -11.63 -21.24
C THR A 10 28.20 -11.84 -20.34
N ALA A 11 28.23 -12.82 -19.44
CA ALA A 11 27.18 -13.06 -18.47
C ALA A 11 27.04 -11.91 -17.45
N VAL A 12 28.16 -11.25 -17.11
CA VAL A 12 28.16 -10.10 -16.20
C VAL A 12 27.64 -8.83 -16.88
N ALA A 13 27.90 -8.64 -18.18
CA ALA A 13 27.51 -7.44 -18.91
C ALA A 13 26.01 -7.11 -18.80
N GLY A 14 25.13 -8.12 -18.90
CA GLY A 14 23.67 -7.94 -18.89
C GLY A 14 23.06 -7.49 -17.56
N TRP A 15 23.83 -7.52 -16.45
CA TRP A 15 23.33 -7.06 -15.16
C TRP A 15 23.05 -5.57 -15.12
N ARG A 16 23.80 -4.79 -15.89
CA ARG A 16 23.62 -3.33 -15.93
C ARG A 16 22.24 -2.98 -16.48
N GLU A 17 21.85 -3.54 -17.61
CA GLU A 17 20.54 -3.30 -18.22
C GLU A 17 19.40 -3.77 -17.32
N TYR A 18 19.57 -4.94 -16.70
CA TYR A 18 18.59 -5.49 -15.76
C TYR A 18 18.38 -4.56 -14.56
N LEU A 19 19.45 -4.13 -13.90
CA LEU A 19 19.37 -3.23 -12.75
C LEU A 19 18.81 -1.85 -13.13
N ASN A 20 19.18 -1.33 -14.31
CA ASN A 20 18.60 -0.10 -14.84
C ASN A 20 17.10 -0.23 -15.14
N CYS A 21 16.65 -1.40 -15.60
CA CYS A 21 15.23 -1.69 -15.77
C CYS A 21 14.49 -1.68 -14.41
N MET A 22 15.06 -2.30 -13.38
CA MET A 22 14.48 -2.28 -12.04
C MET A 22 14.44 -0.87 -11.44
N ALA A 23 15.53 -0.11 -11.59
CA ALA A 23 15.62 1.27 -11.15
C ALA A 23 14.55 2.16 -11.80
N ARG A 24 14.36 2.06 -13.12
CA ARG A 24 13.31 2.81 -13.84
C ARG A 24 11.92 2.47 -13.34
N ARG A 25 11.62 1.18 -13.15
CA ARG A 25 10.30 0.75 -12.66
C ARG A 25 10.02 1.22 -11.25
N LEU A 26 11.05 1.24 -10.39
CA LEU A 26 10.92 1.74 -9.03
C LEU A 26 10.74 3.26 -9.01
N LYS A 27 11.46 3.99 -9.87
CA LYS A 27 11.31 5.43 -10.03
C LYS A 27 9.90 5.82 -10.49
N LEU A 28 9.29 5.07 -11.41
CA LEU A 28 7.90 5.33 -11.81
C LEU A 28 6.91 5.20 -10.64
N LEU A 29 7.14 4.25 -9.74
CA LEU A 29 6.32 4.08 -8.53
C LEU A 29 6.58 5.20 -7.52
N ASP A 30 7.83 5.66 -7.39
CA ASP A 30 8.18 6.81 -6.56
C ASP A 30 7.50 8.10 -7.08
N GLU A 31 7.55 8.34 -8.39
CA GLU A 31 6.92 9.50 -9.05
C GLU A 31 5.39 9.53 -8.86
N GLU A 32 4.72 8.38 -8.70
CA GLU A 32 3.29 8.32 -8.34
C GLU A 32 3.01 8.96 -6.96
N THR A 33 3.98 8.89 -6.03
CA THR A 33 3.84 9.37 -4.65
C THR A 33 4.62 10.65 -4.34
N ALA A 34 5.60 11.02 -5.16
CA ALA A 34 6.50 12.15 -4.89
C ALA A 34 5.83 13.52 -5.04
N ILE A 35 4.72 13.61 -5.79
CA ILE A 35 4.00 14.87 -6.00
C ILE A 35 2.94 15.02 -4.91
N TYR A 36 2.97 16.14 -4.20
CA TYR A 36 1.93 16.51 -3.24
C TYR A 36 0.57 16.61 -3.94
N LYS A 37 -0.39 15.82 -3.46
CA LYS A 37 -1.78 15.81 -3.94
C LYS A 37 -2.72 15.63 -2.75
N PRO A 38 -3.98 16.10 -2.85
CA PRO A 38 -5.03 15.71 -1.93
C PRO A 38 -5.14 14.18 -1.83
N TYR A 39 -5.43 13.64 -0.64
CA TYR A 39 -5.41 12.19 -0.42
C TYR A 39 -6.37 11.41 -1.32
N SER A 40 -7.50 12.01 -1.68
CA SER A 40 -8.49 11.50 -2.62
C SER A 40 -7.97 11.34 -4.05
N GLU A 41 -6.91 12.06 -4.42
CA GLU A 41 -6.30 12.07 -5.75
C GLU A 41 -5.11 11.09 -5.87
N PHE A 42 -4.62 10.54 -4.76
CA PHE A 42 -3.65 9.47 -4.82
C PHE A 42 -4.30 8.19 -5.36
N GLY A 43 -3.91 7.79 -6.58
CA GLY A 43 -4.22 6.48 -7.19
C GLY A 43 -3.51 5.30 -6.50
N VAL A 44 -3.11 5.47 -5.24
CA VAL A 44 -2.39 4.49 -4.45
C VAL A 44 -3.34 3.39 -4.01
N THR A 45 -3.10 2.18 -4.51
CA THR A 45 -3.91 1.00 -4.21
C THR A 45 -3.04 -0.11 -3.64
N PHE A 46 -3.67 -1.13 -3.07
CA PHE A 46 -2.98 -2.36 -2.68
C PHE A 46 -2.20 -2.99 -3.84
N ALA A 47 -2.67 -2.82 -5.09
CA ALA A 47 -1.96 -3.30 -6.28
C ALA A 47 -0.60 -2.61 -6.47
N SER A 48 -0.50 -1.31 -6.17
CA SER A 48 0.79 -0.59 -6.22
C SER A 48 1.78 -1.13 -5.18
N LYS A 49 1.31 -1.45 -3.97
CA LYS A 49 2.12 -2.13 -2.95
C LYS A 49 2.59 -3.52 -3.40
N GLN A 50 1.72 -4.28 -4.06
CA GLN A 50 2.10 -5.57 -4.64
C GLN A 50 3.17 -5.43 -5.75
N ARG A 51 3.11 -4.38 -6.57
CA ARG A 51 4.13 -4.09 -7.59
C ARG A 51 5.50 -3.83 -6.96
N ILE A 52 5.56 -3.02 -5.91
CA ILE A 52 6.79 -2.78 -5.14
C ILE A 52 7.32 -4.09 -4.56
N GLN A 53 6.45 -4.90 -3.95
CA GLN A 53 6.87 -6.18 -3.36
C GLN A 53 7.38 -7.18 -4.41
N ASN A 54 6.80 -7.19 -5.61
CA ASN A 54 7.28 -8.03 -6.71
C ASN A 54 8.67 -7.58 -7.18
N LEU A 55 8.89 -6.27 -7.33
CA LEU A 55 10.22 -5.74 -7.65
C LEU A 55 11.25 -6.10 -6.57
N ARG A 56 10.88 -5.99 -5.29
CA ARG A 56 11.75 -6.38 -4.16
C ARG A 56 12.14 -7.85 -4.21
N LYS A 57 11.20 -8.76 -4.46
CA LYS A 57 11.49 -10.20 -4.62
C LYS A 57 12.54 -10.42 -5.71
N LYS A 58 12.37 -9.78 -6.87
CA LYS A 58 13.34 -9.86 -7.97
C LYS A 58 14.72 -9.31 -7.60
N LEU A 59 14.78 -8.22 -6.84
CA LEU A 59 16.04 -7.67 -6.34
C LEU A 59 16.72 -8.57 -5.29
N TYR A 60 15.96 -9.26 -4.44
CA TYR A 60 16.51 -10.26 -3.54
C TYR A 60 17.08 -11.47 -4.31
N ASP A 61 16.36 -11.95 -5.33
CA ASP A 61 16.85 -13.01 -6.20
C ASP A 61 18.15 -12.58 -6.91
N ALA A 62 18.17 -11.36 -7.47
CA ALA A 62 19.36 -10.76 -8.07
C ALA A 62 20.54 -10.71 -7.09
N ARG A 63 20.31 -10.25 -5.85
CA ARG A 63 21.35 -10.21 -4.81
C ARG A 63 21.89 -11.61 -4.50
N SER A 64 21.03 -12.61 -4.42
CA SER A 64 21.41 -14.01 -4.19
C SER A 64 22.27 -14.54 -5.34
N ILE A 65 21.86 -14.31 -6.59
CA ILE A 65 22.62 -14.74 -7.78
C ILE A 65 23.99 -14.04 -7.84
N LEU A 66 24.05 -12.74 -7.57
CA LEU A 66 25.31 -11.97 -7.55
C LEU A 66 26.26 -12.48 -6.44
N ALA A 67 25.74 -12.78 -5.25
CA ALA A 67 26.52 -13.35 -4.15
C ALA A 67 27.07 -14.74 -4.51
N ASN A 68 26.24 -15.61 -5.10
CA ASN A 68 26.67 -16.92 -5.57
C ASN A 68 27.74 -16.81 -6.66
N SER A 69 27.56 -15.89 -7.61
CA SER A 69 28.51 -15.64 -8.70
C SER A 69 29.87 -15.16 -8.17
N LEU A 70 29.88 -14.29 -7.16
CA LEU A 70 31.10 -13.86 -6.47
C LEU A 70 31.82 -15.03 -5.80
N ASN A 71 31.08 -15.88 -5.08
CA ASN A 71 31.64 -17.07 -4.44
C ASN A 71 32.22 -18.06 -5.46
N THR A 72 31.51 -18.32 -6.56
CA THR A 72 32.02 -19.17 -7.65
C THR A 72 33.31 -18.60 -8.25
N LEU A 73 33.38 -17.29 -8.45
CA LEU A 73 34.58 -16.64 -8.99
C LEU A 73 35.78 -16.74 -8.03
N GLU A 74 35.54 -16.64 -6.72
CA GLU A 74 36.57 -16.84 -5.70
C GLU A 74 37.11 -18.28 -5.71
N ILE A 75 36.22 -19.27 -5.77
CA ILE A 75 36.57 -20.69 -5.89
C ILE A 75 37.41 -20.91 -7.16
N LEU A 76 36.98 -20.37 -8.31
CA LEU A 76 37.72 -20.49 -9.57
C LEU A 76 39.14 -19.95 -9.47
N ARG A 77 39.35 -18.83 -8.75
CA ARG A 77 40.69 -18.26 -8.56
C ARG A 77 41.59 -19.14 -7.69
N VAL A 78 41.04 -19.81 -6.68
CA VAL A 78 41.77 -20.78 -5.87
C VAL A 78 42.15 -22.02 -6.68
N HIS A 79 41.23 -22.51 -7.51
CA HIS A 79 41.49 -23.65 -8.39
C HIS A 79 42.52 -23.31 -9.47
N GLU A 80 42.47 -22.11 -10.04
CA GLU A 80 43.44 -21.68 -11.04
C GLU A 80 44.87 -21.73 -10.50
N LYS A 81 45.13 -21.25 -9.28
CA LYS A 81 46.45 -21.34 -8.66
C LYS A 81 46.98 -22.79 -8.56
N LYS A 82 46.09 -23.74 -8.25
CA LYS A 82 46.43 -25.17 -8.18
C LYS A 82 46.73 -25.73 -9.56
N VAL A 83 45.90 -25.41 -10.56
CA VAL A 83 46.08 -25.85 -11.95
C VAL A 83 47.34 -25.26 -12.57
N ALA A 84 47.62 -23.98 -12.33
CA ALA A 84 48.82 -23.31 -12.82
C ALA A 84 50.10 -24.01 -12.35
N LYS A 85 50.13 -24.46 -11.08
CA LYS A 85 51.24 -25.23 -10.50
C LYS A 85 51.38 -26.63 -11.12
N ILE A 86 50.27 -27.34 -11.33
CA ILE A 86 50.28 -28.71 -11.89
C ILE A 86 50.66 -28.69 -13.37
N CYS A 87 50.06 -27.79 -14.14
CA CYS A 87 50.23 -27.71 -15.59
C CYS A 87 51.43 -26.85 -16.03
N ARG A 88 52.21 -26.30 -15.09
CA ARG A 88 53.37 -25.41 -15.35
C ARG A 88 53.01 -24.24 -16.27
N ILE A 89 51.85 -23.62 -16.03
CA ILE A 89 51.39 -22.46 -16.80
C ILE A 89 52.36 -21.28 -16.55
N THR A 90 52.70 -20.55 -17.60
CA THR A 90 53.56 -19.36 -17.51
C THR A 90 52.94 -18.31 -16.59
N ALA A 91 53.77 -17.65 -15.78
CA ALA A 91 53.33 -16.61 -14.83
C ALA A 91 52.48 -15.51 -15.49
N SER A 92 52.86 -15.06 -16.69
CA SER A 92 52.13 -14.03 -17.44
C SER A 92 50.68 -14.41 -17.76
N VAL A 93 50.41 -15.67 -18.07
CA VAL A 93 49.05 -16.18 -18.37
C VAL A 93 48.21 -16.25 -17.09
N SER A 94 48.81 -16.70 -15.99
CA SER A 94 48.16 -16.77 -14.69
C SER A 94 47.83 -15.36 -14.16
N GLU A 95 48.77 -14.41 -14.28
CA GLU A 95 48.55 -13.00 -13.91
C GLU A 95 47.43 -12.35 -14.72
N SER A 96 47.41 -12.57 -16.04
CA SER A 96 46.33 -12.07 -16.91
C SER A 96 44.98 -12.63 -16.51
N PHE A 97 44.89 -13.93 -16.23
CA PHE A 97 43.67 -14.57 -15.75
C PHE A 97 43.20 -13.96 -14.42
N GLN A 98 44.11 -13.82 -13.45
CA GLN A 98 43.81 -13.27 -12.14
C GLN A 98 43.35 -11.80 -12.21
N CYS A 99 43.95 -11.01 -13.10
CA CYS A 99 43.54 -9.64 -13.38
C CYS A 99 42.11 -9.59 -13.93
N GLN A 100 41.78 -10.41 -14.93
CA GLN A 100 40.43 -10.46 -15.49
C GLN A 100 39.38 -10.91 -14.46
N CYS A 101 39.69 -11.94 -13.65
CA CYS A 101 38.83 -12.33 -12.54
C CYS A 101 38.66 -11.21 -11.49
N GLN A 102 39.70 -10.39 -11.24
CA GLN A 102 39.57 -9.24 -10.34
C GLN A 102 38.57 -8.23 -10.90
N ASN A 103 38.68 -7.92 -12.19
CA ASN A 103 37.82 -6.94 -12.85
C ASN A 103 36.36 -7.39 -12.79
N ILE A 104 36.08 -8.65 -13.15
CA ILE A 104 34.73 -9.23 -13.09
C ILE A 104 34.21 -9.25 -11.63
N SER A 105 35.06 -9.57 -10.66
CA SER A 105 34.69 -9.54 -9.24
C SER A 105 34.30 -8.13 -8.78
N SER A 106 35.06 -7.11 -9.20
CA SER A 106 34.74 -5.71 -8.91
C SER A 106 33.42 -5.28 -9.54
N GLU A 107 33.15 -5.66 -10.80
CA GLU A 107 31.87 -5.38 -11.45
C GLU A 107 30.69 -6.04 -10.74
N LEU A 108 30.80 -7.33 -10.39
CA LEU A 108 29.78 -8.04 -9.62
C LEU A 108 29.52 -7.40 -8.26
N ARG A 109 30.56 -6.93 -7.56
CA ARG A 109 30.40 -6.18 -6.30
C ARG A 109 29.67 -4.86 -6.52
N ASN A 110 29.98 -4.12 -7.59
CA ASN A 110 29.28 -2.88 -7.92
C ASN A 110 27.79 -3.15 -8.22
N HIS A 111 27.48 -4.23 -8.93
CA HIS A 111 26.10 -4.67 -9.17
C HIS A 111 25.40 -5.08 -7.87
N ALA A 112 26.09 -5.76 -6.95
CA ALA A 112 25.54 -6.13 -5.65
C ALA A 112 25.24 -4.89 -4.79
N GLN A 113 26.14 -3.91 -4.76
CA GLN A 113 25.93 -2.62 -4.09
C GLN A 113 24.76 -1.85 -4.71
N THR A 114 24.65 -1.84 -6.03
CA THR A 114 23.53 -1.20 -6.73
C THR A 114 22.20 -1.88 -6.39
N THR A 115 22.18 -3.21 -6.38
CA THR A 115 21.01 -4.00 -5.95
C THR A 115 20.60 -3.65 -4.52
N GLN A 116 21.57 -3.49 -3.61
CA GLN A 116 21.28 -3.08 -2.23
C GLN A 116 20.68 -1.68 -2.17
N LYS A 117 21.26 -0.69 -2.87
CA LYS A 117 20.70 0.67 -2.94
C LYS A 117 19.28 0.69 -3.49
N LEU A 118 18.97 -0.15 -4.48
CA LEU A 118 17.61 -0.30 -5.01
C LEU A 118 16.65 -0.96 -4.02
N LEU A 119 17.13 -1.92 -3.21
CA LEU A 119 16.34 -2.50 -2.12
C LEU A 119 16.01 -1.45 -1.05
N ASP A 120 17.00 -0.64 -0.66
CA ASP A 120 16.83 0.43 0.31
C ASP A 120 15.84 1.48 -0.21
N PHE A 121 16.04 1.97 -1.43
CA PHE A 121 15.12 2.91 -2.07
C PHE A 121 13.69 2.34 -2.19
N SER A 122 13.54 1.04 -2.46
CA SER A 122 12.22 0.42 -2.52
C SER A 122 11.52 0.31 -1.16
N GLU A 123 12.30 0.31 -0.07
CA GLU A 123 11.76 0.37 1.29
C GLU A 123 11.19 1.77 1.57
N ASP A 124 11.92 2.81 1.17
CA ASP A 124 11.48 4.20 1.32
C ASP A 124 10.17 4.45 0.56
N VAL A 125 10.10 4.02 -0.71
CA VAL A 125 8.87 4.10 -1.51
C VAL A 125 7.75 3.31 -0.83
N ARG A 126 8.01 2.09 -0.36
CA ARG A 126 7.00 1.29 0.34
C ARG A 126 6.46 1.98 1.59
N SER A 127 7.33 2.60 2.39
CA SER A 127 6.94 3.34 3.59
C SER A 127 6.01 4.49 3.23
N MET A 128 6.33 5.25 2.18
CA MET A 128 5.49 6.35 1.70
C MET A 128 4.09 5.86 1.32
N TYR A 129 3.99 4.75 0.58
CA TYR A 129 2.71 4.14 0.24
C TYR A 129 1.91 3.71 1.48
N ASP A 130 2.58 3.15 2.48
CA ASP A 130 1.93 2.74 3.73
C ASP A 130 1.42 3.94 4.54
N ASP A 131 2.16 5.04 4.55
CA ASP A 131 1.75 6.26 5.25
C ASP A 131 0.57 6.94 4.54
N ILE A 132 0.58 7.02 3.20
CA ILE A 132 -0.56 7.52 2.41
C ILE A 132 -1.82 6.69 2.67
N LEU A 133 -1.71 5.36 2.67
CA LEU A 133 -2.84 4.47 2.91
C LEU A 133 -3.39 4.59 4.34
N LYS A 134 -2.50 4.72 5.34
CA LYS A 134 -2.91 4.95 6.74
C LYS A 134 -3.65 6.27 6.90
N LEU A 135 -3.10 7.35 6.36
CA LEU A 135 -3.70 8.69 6.43
C LEU A 135 -5.08 8.70 5.77
N ARG A 136 -5.21 8.10 4.58
CA ARG A 136 -6.51 7.94 3.91
C ARG A 136 -7.51 7.14 4.75
N GLY A 137 -7.05 6.08 5.41
CA GLY A 137 -7.87 5.30 6.33
C GLY A 137 -8.36 6.13 7.52
N GLN A 138 -7.49 6.96 8.10
CA GLN A 138 -7.84 7.86 9.21
C GLN A 138 -8.84 8.94 8.79
N GLU A 139 -8.68 9.52 7.59
CA GLU A 139 -9.60 10.52 7.04
C GLU A 139 -11.00 9.92 6.84
N LEU A 140 -11.09 8.74 6.21
CA LEU A 140 -12.37 8.04 6.04
C LEU A 140 -13.05 7.71 7.37
N LEU A 141 -12.27 7.32 8.40
CA LEU A 141 -12.80 7.09 9.74
C LEU A 141 -13.30 8.39 10.39
N HIS A 142 -12.59 9.50 10.20
CA HIS A 142 -12.99 10.80 10.71
C HIS A 142 -14.27 11.30 10.04
N GLU A 143 -14.36 11.22 8.71
CA GLU A 143 -15.55 11.59 7.95
C GLU A 143 -16.77 10.74 8.34
N ASN A 144 -16.60 9.42 8.46
CA ASN A 144 -17.65 8.54 8.95
C ASN A 144 -18.07 8.87 10.38
N GLY A 145 -17.12 9.21 11.26
CA GLY A 145 -17.41 9.66 12.61
C GLY A 145 -18.25 10.95 12.64
N LEU A 146 -17.91 11.94 11.81
CA LEU A 146 -18.71 13.16 11.65
C LEU A 146 -20.10 12.87 11.08
N GLY A 147 -20.20 11.97 10.10
CA GLY A 147 -21.47 11.53 9.54
C GLY A 147 -22.38 10.88 10.59
N LEU A 148 -21.83 9.95 11.39
CA LEU A 148 -22.54 9.30 12.48
C LEU A 148 -22.98 10.29 13.56
N ALA A 149 -22.13 11.26 13.91
CA ALA A 149 -22.49 12.31 14.87
C ALA A 149 -23.67 13.17 14.39
N ARG A 150 -23.69 13.53 13.10
CA ARG A 150 -24.82 14.26 12.48
C ARG A 150 -26.10 13.43 12.49
N ILE A 151 -26.02 12.13 12.17
CA ILE A 151 -27.17 11.23 12.22
C ILE A 151 -27.70 11.11 13.66
N ALA A 152 -26.81 10.94 14.65
CA ALA A 152 -27.20 10.88 16.05
C ALA A 152 -27.88 12.18 16.52
N GLN A 153 -27.37 13.34 16.08
CA GLN A 153 -27.98 14.63 16.36
C GLN A 153 -29.36 14.77 15.72
N ALA A 154 -29.50 14.41 14.44
CA ALA A 154 -30.78 14.43 13.73
C ALA A 154 -31.81 13.50 14.39
N ASN A 155 -31.42 12.27 14.74
CA ASN A 155 -32.28 11.32 15.45
C ASN A 155 -32.69 11.85 16.84
N SER A 156 -31.78 12.51 17.56
CA SER A 156 -32.12 13.13 18.85
C SER A 156 -33.15 14.25 18.69
N THR A 157 -33.01 15.09 17.65
CA THR A 157 -33.99 16.14 17.35
C THR A 157 -35.33 15.56 16.93
N GLU A 158 -35.35 14.54 16.07
CA GLU A 158 -36.56 13.85 15.63
C GLU A 158 -37.27 13.17 16.81
N THR A 159 -36.52 12.51 17.70
CA THR A 159 -37.08 11.89 18.91
C THR A 159 -37.74 12.94 19.80
N LYS A 160 -37.11 14.12 19.99
CA LYS A 160 -37.71 15.22 20.76
C LYS A 160 -39.01 15.72 20.13
N VAL A 161 -39.04 15.86 18.80
CA VAL A 161 -40.25 16.25 18.07
C VAL A 161 -41.33 15.19 18.23
N MET A 162 -40.99 13.90 18.11
CA MET A 162 -41.94 12.80 18.27
C MET A 162 -42.52 12.73 19.67
N VAL A 163 -41.70 12.96 20.71
CA VAL A 163 -42.18 13.08 22.10
C VAL A 163 -43.15 14.25 22.24
N SER A 164 -42.81 15.43 21.70
CA SER A 164 -43.69 16.59 21.77
C SER A 164 -45.03 16.40 21.04
N LEU A 165 -45.01 15.70 19.90
CA LEU A 165 -46.22 15.33 19.16
C LEU A 165 -47.07 14.33 19.93
N ALA A 166 -46.44 13.35 20.59
CA ALA A 166 -47.15 12.38 21.42
C ALA A 166 -47.83 13.05 22.62
N ASP A 167 -47.16 14.00 23.26
CA ASP A 167 -47.72 14.80 24.37
C ASP A 167 -48.93 15.63 23.90
N GLN A 168 -48.79 16.36 22.78
CA GLN A 168 -49.92 17.12 22.18
C GLN A 168 -51.08 16.21 21.80
N THR A 169 -50.81 15.07 21.18
CA THR A 169 -51.83 14.09 20.80
C THR A 169 -52.55 13.53 22.03
N ALA A 170 -51.83 13.33 23.14
CA ALA A 170 -52.41 12.87 24.41
C ALA A 170 -53.33 13.92 25.04
N GLU A 171 -52.96 15.20 24.97
CA GLU A 171 -53.80 16.32 25.41
C GLU A 171 -55.06 16.46 24.53
N ASP A 172 -54.90 16.46 23.20
CA ASP A 172 -56.01 16.50 22.25
C ASP A 172 -56.98 15.34 22.47
N SER A 173 -56.45 14.13 22.71
CA SER A 173 -57.25 12.95 23.04
C SER A 173 -58.03 13.10 24.36
N ARG A 174 -57.52 13.87 25.33
CA ARG A 174 -58.26 14.19 26.57
C ARG A 174 -59.37 15.19 26.28
N ILE A 175 -59.09 16.26 25.55
CA ILE A 175 -60.06 17.30 25.18
C ILE A 175 -61.19 16.69 24.35
N MET A 176 -60.86 15.85 23.36
CA MET A 176 -61.84 15.18 22.50
C MET A 176 -62.76 14.25 23.30
N ARG A 177 -62.23 13.53 24.30
CA ARG A 177 -63.07 12.73 25.22
C ARG A 177 -64.05 13.59 26.00
N ILE A 178 -63.63 14.74 26.51
CA ILE A 178 -64.51 15.67 27.23
C ILE A 178 -65.59 16.23 26.29
N MET A 179 -65.21 16.73 25.12
CA MET A 179 -66.18 17.23 24.13
C MET A 179 -67.19 16.16 23.71
N THR A 180 -66.73 14.93 23.48
CA THR A 180 -67.61 13.80 23.13
C THR A 180 -68.60 13.52 24.26
N PHE A 181 -68.14 13.51 25.51
CA PHE A 181 -69.00 13.30 26.68
C PHE A 181 -70.05 14.41 26.82
N VAL A 182 -69.65 15.67 26.68
CA VAL A 182 -70.56 16.83 26.72
C VAL A 182 -71.60 16.74 25.60
N ALA A 183 -71.17 16.46 24.36
CA ALA A 183 -72.08 16.27 23.23
C ALA A 183 -73.05 15.11 23.50
N MET A 184 -72.57 13.98 24.04
CA MET A 184 -73.41 12.82 24.33
C MET A 184 -74.51 13.13 25.36
N ILE A 185 -74.31 14.11 26.25
CA ILE A 185 -75.33 14.56 27.22
C ILE A 185 -76.25 15.62 26.62
N TYR A 186 -75.68 16.67 26.01
CA TYR A 186 -76.44 17.82 25.54
C TYR A 186 -77.23 17.55 24.26
N LEU A 187 -76.73 16.67 23.39
CA LEU A 187 -77.34 16.42 22.09
C LEU A 187 -78.69 15.66 22.21
N PRO A 188 -78.82 14.61 23.04
CA PRO A 188 -80.13 14.04 23.37
C PRO A 188 -81.04 15.01 24.14
N ALA A 189 -80.48 15.78 25.09
CA ALA A 189 -81.26 16.71 25.91
C ALA A 189 -81.90 17.82 25.06
N ASN A 190 -81.16 18.41 24.13
CA ASN A 190 -81.69 19.39 23.18
C ASN A 190 -82.73 18.77 22.24
N LEU A 191 -82.55 17.51 21.84
CA LEU A 191 -83.50 16.81 20.97
C LEU A 191 -84.86 16.61 21.66
N VAL A 192 -84.86 16.28 22.96
CA VAL A 192 -86.09 16.22 23.78
C VAL A 192 -86.70 17.61 23.98
N LEU A 193 -85.88 18.64 24.21
CA LEU A 193 -86.36 20.00 24.44
C LEU A 193 -87.04 20.60 23.20
N ILE A 194 -86.51 20.32 22.00
CA ILE A 194 -87.11 20.73 20.72
C ILE A 194 -88.41 19.98 20.44
N LEU A 195 -88.54 18.72 20.89
CA LEU A 195 -89.77 17.92 20.74
C LEU A 195 -90.89 18.29 21.73
N MET A 196 -90.58 19.09 22.76
CA MET A 196 -91.54 19.57 23.76
C MET A 196 -92.01 21.02 23.53
N VAL A 197 -91.55 21.67 22.47
CA VAL A 197 -92.04 22.97 21.97
C VAL A 197 -92.91 22.72 20.74
#